data_AF-A0A7C5X3R1-F1
#
_entry.id   AF-A0A7C5X3R1-F1
#
_cell.length_a   1.000
_cell.length_b   1.000
_cell.length_c   1.000
_cell.angle_alpha   90.00
_cell.angle_beta   90.00
_cell.angle_gamma   90.00
#
_symmetry.space_group_name_H-M   'P 1'
#
loop_
_entity.id
_entity.type
_entity.pdbx_description
1 polymer ?
#
loop_
_entity_poly.entity_id
_entity_poly.type
_entity_poly.pdbx_seq_one_letter_code
_entity_poly.pdbx_strand_id
1 'polypeptide(L)' 'MKVVKRAGVLEDLDIGKIRIVIDFACKGLRVDPLELEMDAQIQFMDGISTKEIQQLLIRTAAEKVSAEN' A
#
# COMPACT_ATOMS: atom_id res chain seq x y z
N MET A 1 1.49 -6.77 13.45
CA MET A 1 0.56 -7.32 12.44
C MET A 1 1.34 -8.29 11.58
N LYS A 2 0.80 -9.50 11.39
CA LYS A 2 1.40 -10.53 10.54
C LYS A 2 0.86 -10.43 9.11
N VAL A 3 1.72 -10.77 8.15
CA VAL A 3 1.41 -10.77 6.72
C VAL A 3 1.75 -12.12 6.13
N VAL A 4 0.87 -12.64 5.27
CA VAL A 4 1.11 -13.87 4.53
C VAL A 4 1.85 -13.54 3.23
N LYS A 5 3.12 -13.94 3.12
CA LYS A 5 3.86 -13.81 1.86
C LYS A 5 3.31 -14.75 0.80
N ARG A 6 3.62 -14.48 -0.47
CA ARG A 6 3.29 -15.35 -1.61
C ARG A 6 3.75 -16.81 -1.42
N ALA A 7 4.81 -17.05 -0.66
CA ALA A 7 5.31 -18.38 -0.33
C ALA A 7 4.53 -19.09 0.79
N GLY A 8 3.50 -18.45 1.37
CA GLY A 8 2.70 -18.97 2.50
C GLY A 8 3.32 -18.72 3.89
N VAL A 9 4.49 -18.07 3.95
CA VAL A 9 5.19 -17.75 5.20
C VAL A 9 4.60 -16.51 5.86
N LEU A 10 4.41 -16.57 7.17
CA LEU A 10 4.03 -15.43 8.01
C LEU A 10 5.26 -14.62 8.41
N GLU A 11 5.23 -13.31 8.13
CA GLU A 11 6.26 -12.35 8.54
C GLU A 11 5.58 -11.14 9.19
N ASP A 12 6.30 -10.40 10.02
CA ASP A 12 5.82 -9.11 10.49
C ASP A 12 5.74 -8.11 9.34
N LEU A 13 4.68 -7.29 9.32
CA LEU A 13 4.55 -6.25 8.30
C LEU A 13 5.71 -5.25 8.43
N ASP A 14 6.38 -5.02 7.31
CA ASP A 14 7.42 -4.02 7.18
C ASP A 14 6.91 -2.86 6.31
N ILE A 15 6.56 -1.75 6.96
CA ILE A 15 6.07 -0.53 6.30
C ILE A 15 7.17 0.14 5.48
N GLY A 16 8.44 -0.01 5.87
CA GLY A 16 9.56 0.58 5.13
C GLY A 16 9.65 0.03 3.70
N LYS A 17 9.37 -1.26 3.51
CA LYS A 17 9.28 -1.87 2.17
C LYS A 17 8.16 -1.29 1.33
N ILE A 18 7.01 -0.99 1.94
CA ILE A 18 5.87 -0.36 1.24
C ILE A 18 6.26 1.06 0.82
N ARG A 19 6.82 1.85 1.75
CA ARG A 19 7.20 3.24 1.51
C ARG A 19 8.19 3.40 0.35
N ILE A 20 9.18 2.53 0.24
CA ILE A 20 10.14 2.54 -0.88
C ILE A 20 9.42 2.38 -2.23
N VAL A 21 8.43 1.49 -2.29
CA VAL A 21 7.68 1.22 -3.53
C VAL A 21 6.74 2.39 -3.87
N ILE A 22 6.05 2.94 -2.87
CA ILE A 22 5.17 4.10 -3.07
C ILE A 22 5.99 5.31 -3.52
N ASP A 23 7.10 5.63 -2.84
CA ASP A 23 7.98 6.75 -3.21
C ASP A 23 8.51 6.61 -4.64
N PHE A 24 8.91 5.39 -5.02
CA PHE A 24 9.31 5.09 -6.39
C PHE A 24 8.17 5.30 -7.40
N ALA A 25 6.94 4.90 -7.07
CA ALA A 25 5.78 5.05 -7.95
C ALA A 25 5.30 6.51 -8.07
N CYS A 26 5.44 7.30 -7.00
CA CYS A 26 5.05 8.71 -6.94
C CYS A 26 6.12 9.66 -7.51
N LYS A 27 7.31 9.14 -7.85
CA LYS A 27 8.43 9.96 -8.34
C LYS A 27 8.06 10.74 -9.60
N GLY A 28 8.14 12.07 -9.51
CA GLY A 28 7.84 12.98 -10.62
C GLY A 28 6.35 13.25 -10.85
N LEU A 29 5.48 12.70 -9.98
CA LEU A 29 4.05 12.99 -9.95
C LEU A 29 3.75 14.01 -8.85
N ARG A 30 2.68 14.80 -8.99
CA ARG A 30 2.20 15.72 -7.93
C ARG A 30 1.25 15.00 -6.99
N VAL A 31 1.72 13.95 -6.35
CA VAL A 31 0.95 13.16 -5.37
C VAL A 31 1.77 13.04 -4.09
N ASP A 32 1.10 13.07 -2.94
CA ASP A 32 1.75 12.86 -1.65
C ASP A 32 1.83 11.35 -1.32
N PRO A 33 3.03 10.73 -1.32
CA PRO A 33 3.19 9.31 -1.02
C PRO A 33 2.85 8.98 0.44
N LEU A 34 3.02 9.93 1.37
CA LEU A 34 2.75 9.69 2.80
C LEU A 34 1.26 9.56 3.05
N GLU A 35 0.47 10.41 2.40
CA GLU A 35 -0.99 10.40 2.49
C GLU A 35 -1.57 9.07 1.97
N LEU A 36 -1.10 8.61 0.80
CA LEU A 36 -1.53 7.33 0.21
C LEU A 36 -1.18 6.13 1.12
N GLU A 37 0.00 6.15 1.74
CA GLU A 37 0.42 5.09 2.67
C GLU A 37 -0.50 5.03 3.90
N MET A 38 -0.76 6.18 4.53
CA MET A 38 -1.59 6.25 5.73
C MET A 38 -3.01 5.74 5.47
N ASP A 39 -3.63 6.16 4.36
CA ASP A 39 -4.99 5.75 4.00
C ASP A 39 -5.10 4.25 3.70
N ALA A 40 -4.06 3.68 3.08
CA ALA A 40 -4.02 2.24 2.80
C ALA A 40 -3.77 1.43 4.07
N GLN A 41 -2.89 1.90 4.96
CA GLN A 41 -2.55 1.20 6.21
C GLN A 41 -3.75 0.98 7.13
N ILE A 42 -4.68 1.94 7.17
CA ILE A 42 -5.92 1.85 7.96
C ILE A 42 -6.76 0.63 7.55
N GLN A 43 -6.67 0.22 6.28
CA GLN A 43 -7.44 -0.88 5.72
C GLN A 43 -6.72 -2.24 5.86
N PHE A 44 -5.50 -2.29 6.39
CA PHE A 44 -4.79 -3.55 6.61
C PHE A 44 -5.35 -4.33 7.80
N MET A 45 -5.43 -5.65 7.62
CA MET A 45 -5.93 -6.60 8.63
C MET A 45 -4.81 -7.58 9.02
N ASP A 46 -4.86 -8.14 10.23
CA ASP A 46 -3.91 -9.18 10.62
C ASP A 46 -4.10 -10.44 9.77
N GLY A 47 -3.00 -11.00 9.27
CA GLY A 47 -3.02 -12.13 8.34
C GLY A 47 -3.28 -11.75 6.88
N ILE A 48 -3.33 -10.47 6.53
CA ILE A 48 -3.45 -10.01 5.14
C ILE A 48 -2.32 -10.59 4.28
N SER A 49 -2.61 -10.99 3.04
CA SER A 49 -1.58 -11.45 2.12
C SER A 49 -0.83 -10.28 1.47
N THR A 50 0.42 -10.50 1.06
CA THR A 50 1.18 -9.49 0.29
C THR A 50 0.49 -9.12 -1.02
N LYS A 51 -0.36 -10.00 -1.57
CA LYS A 51 -1.15 -9.71 -2.78
C LYS A 51 -2.27 -8.72 -2.48
N GLU A 52 -2.99 -8.92 -1.38
CA GLU A 52 -4.07 -8.04 -0.95
C GLU A 52 -3.56 -6.65 -0.57
N ILE A 53 -2.41 -6.55 0.10
CA ILE A 53 -1.75 -5.26 0.39
C ILE A 53 -1.56 -4.45 -0.90
N GLN A 54 -1.03 -5.08 -1.94
CA GLN A 54 -0.76 -4.41 -3.23
C GLN A 54 -2.06 -4.00 -3.93
N GLN A 55 -3.09 -4.85 -3.91
CA GLN A 55 -4.41 -4.52 -4.46
C GLN A 55 -5.07 -3.37 -3.71
N LEU A 56 -4.91 -3.33 -2.39
CA LEU A 56 -5.47 -2.28 -1.55
C LEU A 56 -4.80 -0.94 -1.84
N LEU A 57 -3.46 -0.90 -1.93
CA LEU A 57 -2.72 0.30 -2.33
C LEU A 57 -3.20 0.86 -3.67
N ILE A 58 -3.40 0.00 -4.68
CA ILE A 58 -3.91 0.40 -6.00
C ILE A 58 -5.34 0.95 -5.88
N ARG A 59 -6.20 0.30 -5.10
CA ARG A 59 -7.58 0.74 -4.90
C ARG A 59 -7.64 2.09 -4.17
N THR A 60 -6.90 2.25 -3.08
CA THR A 60 -6.80 3.52 -2.35
C THR A 60 -6.29 4.63 -3.26
N ALA A 61 -5.26 4.36 -4.07
CA ALA A 61 -4.77 5.33 -5.06
C ALA A 61 -5.86 5.71 -6.07
N ALA A 62 -6.59 4.72 -6.61
CA ALA A 62 -7.68 4.96 -7.56
C ALA A 62 -8.86 5.74 -6.94
N GLU A 63 -9.18 5.51 -5.67
CA GLU A 63 -10.22 6.24 -4.94
C GLU A 63 -9.82 7.70 -4.68
N LYS A 64 -8.52 7.97 -4.49
CA LYS A 64 -7.97 9.33 -4.34
C LYS A 64 -7.79 10.05 -5.67
N VAL A 65 -7.82 9.34 -6.80
CA VAL A 65 -7.89 9.96 -8.12
C VAL A 65 -9.30 10.50 -8.30
N SER A 66 -9.48 11.78 -8.00
CA SER A 66 -10.64 12.54 -8.44
C SER A 66 -10.64 12.60 -9.97
N ALA A 67 -11.80 12.41 -10.59
CA ALA A 67 -12.02 12.88 -11.95
C ALA A 67 -12.10 14.42 -11.91
N GLU A 68 -10.96 15.09 -11.78
CA GLU A 68 -10.85 16.50 -12.17
C GLU A 68 -10.97 16.55 -13.70
N ASN A 69 -12.18 16.83 -14.16
CA ASN A 69 -12.44 17.43 -15.47
C ASN A 69 -12.33 18.95 -15.36
#